data_AF-A0A497EM46-F1
#
_entry.id   AF-A0A497EM46-F1
#
_cell.length_a   1.000
_cell.length_b   1.000
_cell.length_c   1.000
_cell.angle_alpha   90.00
_cell.angle_beta   90.00
_cell.angle_gamma   90.00
#
_symmetry.space_group_name_H-M   'P 1'
#
loop_
_entity.id
_entity.type
_entity.pdbx_description
1 polymer ?
#
loop_
_entity_poly.entity_id
_entity_poly.type
_entity_poly.pdbx_seq_one_letter_code
_entity_poly.pdbx_strand_id
1 'polypeptide(L)' 'MPIHDPEKLQIAQKHLLFVKVCRKCGARNPASAEKCRRCKSRNLRWKRRELTR' A
#
# COMPACT_ATOMS: atom_id res chain seq x y z
N MET A 1 2.08 3.99 -20.14
CA MET A 1 2.74 5.30 -20.30
C MET A 1 4.04 5.26 -19.53
N PRO A 2 5.22 5.32 -20.17
CA PRO A 2 6.46 5.27 -19.44
C PRO A 2 6.73 6.68 -18.89
N ILE A 3 6.36 6.87 -17.64
CA ILE A 3 6.77 8.05 -16.87
C ILE A 3 8.27 7.86 -16.61
N HIS A 4 9.12 8.51 -17.41
CA HIS A 4 10.59 8.46 -17.26
C HIS A 4 11.12 9.43 -16.21
N ASP A 5 10.24 10.32 -15.73
CA ASP A 5 10.57 11.31 -14.72
C ASP A 5 10.73 10.61 -13.36
N PRO A 6 11.94 10.62 -12.77
CA PRO A 6 12.24 9.92 -11.53
C PRO A 6 11.40 10.42 -10.36
N GLU A 7 11.03 11.71 -10.33
CA GLU A 7 10.21 12.27 -9.25
C GLU A 7 8.79 11.71 -9.28
N LYS A 8 8.18 11.68 -10.46
CA LYS A 8 6.83 11.12 -10.65
C LYS A 8 6.79 9.63 -10.35
N LEU A 9 7.86 8.90 -10.66
CA LEU A 9 7.99 7.49 -10.28
C LEU A 9 8.03 7.31 -8.77
N GLN A 10 8.82 8.11 -8.05
CA GLN A 10 8.88 8.05 -6.58
C GLN A 10 7.53 8.38 -5.94
N ILE A 11 6.83 9.40 -6.44
CA ILE A 11 5.49 9.77 -5.98
C ILE A 11 4.51 8.59 -6.19
N ALA A 12 4.49 8.02 -7.39
CA ALA A 12 3.64 6.87 -7.70
C ALA A 12 3.96 5.66 -6.80
N GLN A 13 5.24 5.33 -6.61
CA GLN A 13 5.66 4.27 -5.71
C GLN A 13 5.21 4.53 -4.27
N LYS A 14 5.34 5.77 -3.78
CA LYS A 14 4.89 6.17 -2.45
C LYS A 14 3.40 5.89 -2.26
N HIS A 15 2.57 6.35 -3.19
CA HIS A 15 1.11 6.17 -3.12
C HIS A 15 0.67 4.70 -3.28
N LEU A 16 1.36 3.90 -4.11
CA LEU A 16 0.93 2.55 -4.43
C LEU A 16 1.47 1.46 -3.48
N LEU A 17 2.64 1.68 -2.88
CA LEU A 17 3.34 0.67 -2.08
C LEU A 17 3.29 0.95 -0.57
N PHE A 18 3.18 2.21 -0.13
CA PHE A 18 3.14 2.57 1.30
C PHE A 18 1.71 2.49 1.85
N VAL A 19 1.09 1.34 1.65
CA VAL A 19 -0.26 1.04 2.15
C VAL A 19 -0.25 -0.24 2.96
N LYS A 20 -1.15 -0.31 3.93
CA LYS A 20 -1.43 -1.52 4.71
C LYS A 20 -2.60 -2.28 4.10
N VAL A 21 -2.47 -3.58 3.89
CA VAL A 21 -3.52 -4.47 3.38
C VAL A 21 -4.08 -5.28 4.55
N CYS A 22 -5.39 -5.36 4.69
CA CYS A 22 -6.01 -6.21 5.70
C CYS A 22 -5.88 -7.69 5.32
N ARG A 23 -5.42 -8.54 6.26
CA ARG A 23 -5.32 -9.99 6.03
C ARG A 23 -6.68 -10.70 5.98
N LYS A 24 -7.74 -10.10 6.53
CA LYS A 24 -9.08 -10.68 6.55
C LYS A 24 -9.91 -10.35 5.30
N CYS A 25 -9.94 -9.08 4.90
CA CYS A 25 -10.83 -8.61 3.81
C CYS A 25 -10.09 -8.01 2.60
N GLY A 26 -8.75 -7.98 2.61
CA GLY A 26 -7.95 -7.48 1.49
C GLY A 26 -8.01 -5.96 1.26
N ALA A 27 -8.73 -5.20 2.08
CA ALA A 27 -8.83 -3.74 1.91
C ALA A 27 -7.47 -3.05 2.06
N ARG A 28 -7.18 -2.08 1.19
CA ARG A 28 -6.03 -1.17 1.31
C ARG A 28 -6.38 -0.04 2.28
N ASN A 29 -5.53 0.16 3.27
CA ASN A 29 -5.64 1.14 4.34
C ASN A 29 -4.38 2.03 4.32
N PRO A 30 -4.47 3.26 4.84
CA PRO A 30 -3.32 4.16 4.90
C PRO A 30 -2.22 3.58 5.81
N ALA A 31 -0.99 4.07 5.62
CA ALA A 31 0.18 3.72 6.41
C ALA A 31 -0.02 3.93 7.93
N SER A 32 -0.75 4.99 8.30
CA SER A 32 -1.11 5.33 9.68
C SER A 32 -2.28 4.52 10.24
N ALA A 33 -2.91 3.63 9.47
CA ALA A 33 -4.07 2.88 9.96
C ALA A 33 -3.68 1.90 11.07
N GLU A 34 -4.41 1.95 12.19
CA GLU A 34 -4.39 0.96 13.27
C GLU A 34 -5.43 -0.15 13.07
N LYS A 35 -6.54 0.17 12.40
CA LYS A 35 -7.65 -0.76 12.11
C LYS A 35 -8.09 -0.68 10.65
N CYS A 36 -8.62 -1.78 10.14
CA CYS A 36 -9.17 -1.80 8.79
C CYS A 36 -10.44 -0.97 8.68
N ARG A 37 -10.52 -0.09 7.67
CA ARG A 37 -11.70 0.75 7.41
C ARG A 37 -12.98 -0.02 7.06
N ARG A 38 -12.87 -1.26 6.58
CA ARG A 38 -14.02 -2.12 6.19
C ARG A 38 -14.44 -3.05 7.32
N CYS A 39 -13.56 -3.97 7.73
CA CYS A 39 -13.91 -5.03 8.69
C CYS A 39 -13.53 -4.70 10.14
N LYS A 40 -12.97 -3.51 10.41
CA LYS A 40 -12.51 -3.06 11.75
C LYS A 40 -11.44 -3.94 12.42
N SER A 41 -10.94 -4.98 11.74
CA SER A 41 -9.86 -5.82 12.26
C SER A 41 -8.53 -5.06 12.33
N ARG A 42 -7.73 -5.35 13.36
CA ARG A 42 -6.36 -4.83 13.53
C ARG A 42 -5.29 -5.68 12.82
N ASN A 43 -5.69 -6.77 12.17
CA ASN A 43 -4.75 -7.65 11.45
C ASN A 43 -4.44 -7.09 10.06
N LEU A 44 -3.59 -6.07 10.05
CA LEU A 44 -3.09 -5.37 8.86
C LEU A 44 -1.64 -5.82 8.57
N ARG A 45 -1.29 -5.98 7.30
CA ARG A 45 0.08 -6.21 6.84
C ARG A 45 0.53 -5.09 5.92
N TRP A 46 1.83 -4.84 5.84
CA TRP A 46 2.38 -3.99 4.79
C TRP A 46 2.28 -4.68 3.42
N LYS A 47 2.08 -3.88 2.37
CA LYS A 47 2.19 -4.37 0.99
C LYS A 47 3.66 -4.68 0.68
N ARG A 48 3.91 -5.76 -0.08
CA ARG A 48 5.26 -6.14 -0.52
C ARG A 48 5.80 -5.03 -1.44
N ARG A 49 7.05 -4.63 -1.19
CA ARG A 49 7.72 -3.52 -1.89
C ARG A 49 8.80 -4.00 -2.86
N GLU A 50 9.21 -5.26 -2.72
CA GLU A 50 10.18 -5.89 -3.63
C GLU A 50 9.57 -6.01 -5.03
N LEU A 51 10.34 -5.60 -6.04
CA LEU A 51 10.08 -5.99 -7.42
C LEU A 51 10.40 -7.49 -7.48
N THR A 52 9.38 -8.34 -7.43
CA THR A 52 9.58 -9.75 -7.79
C THR A 52 9.89 -9.75 -9.28
N ARG A 53 11.14 -10.07 -9.61
CA ARG A 53 11.69 -10.06 -10.96
C ARG A 53 11.27 -11.32 -11.71
#